data_AF-A0A961S434-F1
#
_entry.id   AF-A0A961S434-F1
#
_cell.length_a   1.000
_cell.length_b   1.000
_cell.length_c   1.000
_cell.angle_alpha   90.00
_cell.angle_beta   90.00
_cell.angle_gamma   90.00
#
_symmetry.space_group_name_H-M   'P 1'
#
loop_
_entity.id
_entity.type
_entity.pdbx_description
1 polymer ?
#
loop_
_entity_poly.entity_id
_entity_poly.type
_entity_poly.pdbx_seq_one_letter_code
_entity_poly.pdbx_strand_id
1 'polypeptide(L)'
;MAEQGTVVESGTPADPALVREHLGHVLSSAEFSASPQLAAFLTYVVERKLEGADDRIKAYTIATEALGRPDSFDPQSDPIVRVQARRLRQALLAYYAMPDADDSVRITLPVGGYVPELRTYVHVVRHGGDRIDAPGIDPAAPVPKPSASSWLRRLAVATLAILLLAAGSAVGNYLPLIQTAWDQYNWRPPATEANPLGMPGLSIRVASERQIPGWFSTDQFVNGLEFNLSRFDEFVVMAPQYQQTPAAGDFRLDLDFTGITGTVLGTARLSKASSGRILWTQNFNVLQAPIGRYALLIPARQLASTLGQPYGVLYAQLLGDPDKTSAQSCLLKGYEWFQNPVKDDIEPARKCLEELLERHPGNHIAYILLGYLYAERFRTEMGPNPTADLARAYNMARRAIALRPQSAGSQQVMMEVQSARGNEELALEAGRKALDLNPNDSDVLADFGCRLIYRGQYDRGGTYADQAAE
;
A
#
# COMPACT_ATOMS: atom_id res chain seq x y z
N MET A 1 -1.09 37.72 1.98
CA MET A 1 -1.97 36.77 1.26
C MET A 1 -1.57 36.84 -0.19
N ALA A 2 -0.91 35.80 -0.72
CA ALA A 2 -0.49 35.76 -2.12
C ALA A 2 -1.74 35.49 -2.98
N GLU A 3 -2.03 36.39 -3.92
CA GLU A 3 -3.11 36.26 -4.89
C GLU A 3 -2.79 35.09 -5.84
N GLN A 4 -3.69 34.10 -5.89
CA GLN A 4 -3.58 32.96 -6.80
C GLN A 4 -3.94 33.42 -8.22
N GLY A 5 -2.94 33.62 -9.06
CA GLY A 5 -3.11 33.83 -10.50
C GLY A 5 -3.70 32.58 -11.17
N THR A 6 -4.70 32.76 -12.02
CA THR A 6 -5.30 31.65 -12.77
C THR A 6 -4.40 31.33 -13.97
N VAL A 7 -3.94 30.08 -14.05
CA VAL A 7 -3.08 29.58 -15.14
C VAL A 7 -4.00 29.15 -16.29
N VAL A 8 -3.87 29.79 -17.46
CA VAL A 8 -4.63 29.45 -18.67
C VAL A 8 -3.68 28.82 -19.68
N GLU A 9 -4.05 27.65 -20.20
CA GLU A 9 -3.30 26.95 -21.24
C GLU A 9 -3.38 27.72 -22.56
N SER A 10 -2.24 28.22 -23.03
CA SER A 10 -2.13 28.80 -24.37
C SER A 10 -1.84 27.69 -25.37
N GLY A 11 -2.72 27.48 -26.35
CA GLY A 11 -2.53 26.50 -27.44
C GLY A 11 -1.43 26.86 -28.46
N THR A 12 -0.41 27.61 -28.05
CA THR A 12 0.71 28.04 -28.90
C THR A 12 1.90 27.11 -28.69
N PRO A 13 2.64 26.69 -29.75
CA PRO A 13 3.87 25.93 -29.61
C PRO A 13 4.85 26.68 -28.69
N ALA A 14 5.45 25.98 -27.73
CA ALA A 14 6.37 26.57 -26.76
C ALA A 14 7.58 27.21 -27.47
N ASP A 15 7.90 28.47 -27.15
CA ASP A 15 9.09 29.15 -27.66
C ASP A 15 10.36 28.38 -27.22
N PRO A 16 11.21 27.91 -28.15
CA PRO A 16 12.43 27.18 -27.81
C PRO A 16 13.38 27.93 -26.86
N ALA A 17 13.37 29.27 -26.86
CA ALA A 17 14.19 30.05 -25.93
C ALA A 17 13.67 29.92 -24.49
N LEU A 18 12.35 30.07 -24.30
CA LEU A 18 11.70 29.93 -22.99
C LEU A 18 11.82 28.50 -22.44
N VAL A 19 11.71 27.48 -23.30
CA VAL A 19 11.87 26.09 -22.85
C VAL A 19 13.29 25.82 -22.34
N ARG A 20 14.33 26.38 -22.97
CA ARG A 20 15.72 26.20 -22.52
C ARG A 20 16.00 26.95 -21.22
N GLU A 21 15.47 28.16 -21.07
CA GLU A 21 15.55 28.91 -19.82
C GLU A 21 14.88 28.14 -18.68
N HIS A 22 13.65 27.66 -18.92
CA HIS A 22 12.92 26.85 -17.94
C HIS A 22 13.63 25.53 -17.61
N LEU A 23 14.19 24.85 -18.61
CA LEU A 23 15.01 23.66 -18.41
C LEU A 23 16.18 23.96 -17.47
N GLY A 24 16.84 25.11 -17.62
CA GLY A 24 17.89 25.56 -16.70
C GLY A 24 17.41 25.67 -15.26
N HIS A 25 16.22 26.23 -15.03
CA HIS A 25 15.60 26.31 -13.69
C HIS A 25 15.33 24.93 -13.11
N VAL A 26 14.70 24.03 -13.88
CA VAL A 26 14.42 22.64 -13.45
C VAL A 26 15.72 21.92 -13.09
N LEU A 27 16.76 22.05 -13.90
CA LEU A 27 18.06 21.40 -13.66
C LEU A 27 18.79 21.94 -12.42
N SER A 28 18.52 23.19 -12.02
CA SER A 28 19.08 23.80 -10.82
C SER A 28 18.39 23.40 -9.51
N SER A 29 17.25 22.69 -9.58
CA SER A 29 16.50 22.27 -8.40
C SER A 29 17.22 21.18 -7.59
N ALA A 30 16.80 20.98 -6.33
CA ALA A 30 17.40 19.99 -5.44
C ALA A 30 17.33 18.56 -6.01
N GLU A 31 16.24 18.22 -6.70
CA GLU A 31 15.98 16.90 -7.29
C GLU A 31 16.93 16.59 -8.45
N PHE A 32 17.27 17.59 -9.26
CA PHE A 32 18.09 17.43 -10.46
C PHE A 32 19.58 17.68 -10.19
N SER A 33 19.92 18.64 -9.33
CA SER A 33 21.31 18.90 -8.92
C SER A 33 21.94 17.71 -8.19
N ALA A 34 21.13 16.94 -7.44
CA ALA A 34 21.58 15.72 -6.77
C ALA A 34 21.77 14.50 -7.71
N SER A 35 21.37 14.59 -8.99
CA SER A 35 21.41 13.45 -9.92
C SER A 35 21.89 13.83 -11.33
N PRO A 36 23.21 13.72 -11.60
CA PRO A 36 23.78 14.04 -12.92
C PRO A 36 23.18 13.22 -14.07
N GLN A 37 22.78 11.96 -13.82
CA GLN A 37 22.17 11.10 -14.85
C GLN A 37 20.75 11.55 -15.22
N LEU A 38 19.95 12.03 -14.26
CA LEU A 38 18.61 12.56 -14.55
C LEU A 38 18.70 13.90 -15.28
N ALA A 39 19.64 14.75 -14.87
CA ALA A 39 19.93 16.00 -15.56
C ALA A 39 20.35 15.76 -17.01
N ALA A 40 21.27 14.82 -17.26
CA ALA A 40 21.70 14.45 -18.61
C ALA A 40 20.56 13.88 -19.46
N PHE A 41 19.74 12.97 -18.89
CA PHE A 41 18.56 12.43 -19.58
C PHE A 41 17.61 13.56 -19.98
N LEU A 42 17.18 14.39 -19.03
CA LEU A 42 16.20 15.45 -19.26
C LEU A 42 16.70 16.44 -20.31
N THR A 43 17.96 16.87 -20.19
CA THR A 43 18.60 17.77 -21.15
C THR A 43 18.57 17.19 -22.56
N TYR A 44 18.99 15.93 -22.70
CA TYR A 44 19.03 15.26 -24.00
C TYR A 44 17.66 15.20 -24.68
N VAL A 45 16.61 14.78 -23.95
CA VAL A 45 15.28 14.62 -24.57
C VAL A 45 14.62 15.96 -24.90
N VAL A 46 14.86 17.00 -24.10
CA VAL A 46 14.32 18.34 -24.36
C VAL A 46 15.03 19.00 -25.54
N GLU A 47 16.35 18.96 -25.61
CA GLU A 47 17.08 19.54 -26.76
C GLU A 47 16.72 18.82 -28.06
N ARG A 48 16.64 17.48 -28.06
CA ARG A 48 16.21 16.73 -29.26
C ARG A 48 14.77 17.03 -29.67
N LYS A 49 13.89 17.33 -28.72
CA LYS A 49 12.52 17.78 -29.00
C LYS A 49 12.51 19.17 -29.65
N LEU A 50 13.33 20.09 -29.15
CA LEU A 50 13.46 21.44 -29.70
C LEU A 50 14.11 21.48 -31.10
N GLU A 51 14.98 20.50 -31.40
CA GLU A 51 15.56 20.28 -32.73
C GLU A 51 14.57 19.63 -33.72
N GLY A 52 13.40 19.18 -33.26
CA GLY A 52 12.42 18.45 -34.08
C GLY A 52 12.82 17.00 -34.40
N ALA A 53 13.77 16.43 -33.66
CA ALA A 53 14.33 15.09 -33.87
C ALA A 53 13.66 14.02 -32.99
N ASP A 54 12.32 14.04 -32.92
CA ASP A 54 11.52 13.13 -32.07
C ASP A 54 11.82 11.64 -32.35
N ASP A 55 12.06 11.30 -33.61
CA ASP A 55 12.37 9.95 -34.08
C ASP A 55 13.70 9.39 -33.55
N ARG A 56 14.60 10.28 -33.11
CA ARG A 56 15.88 9.96 -32.47
C ARG A 56 15.78 9.83 -30.95
N ILE A 57 14.63 10.10 -30.34
CA ILE A 57 14.43 9.96 -28.89
C ILE A 57 13.99 8.52 -28.57
N LYS A 58 14.93 7.58 -28.65
CA LYS A 58 14.73 6.14 -28.44
C LYS A 58 15.58 5.64 -27.28
N ALA A 59 15.22 4.48 -26.74
CA ALA A 59 15.97 3.90 -25.61
C ALA A 59 17.47 3.75 -25.91
N TYR A 60 17.81 3.26 -27.10
CA TYR A 60 19.21 3.07 -27.50
C TYR A 60 20.02 4.37 -27.53
N THR A 61 19.48 5.42 -28.16
CA THR A 61 20.17 6.72 -28.31
C THR A 61 20.26 7.47 -26.98
N ILE A 62 19.23 7.39 -26.13
CA ILE A 62 19.30 7.95 -24.77
C ILE A 62 20.39 7.24 -23.95
N ALA A 63 20.49 5.91 -24.04
CA ALA A 63 21.50 5.16 -23.30
C ALA A 63 22.92 5.55 -23.69
N THR A 64 23.20 5.63 -24.99
CA THR A 64 24.53 5.87 -25.55
C THR A 64 24.91 7.35 -25.51
N GLU A 65 24.01 8.24 -25.93
CA GLU A 65 24.30 9.67 -26.09
C GLU A 65 24.08 10.48 -24.79
N ALA A 66 23.23 10.03 -23.87
CA ALA A 66 22.92 10.77 -22.62
C ALA A 66 23.39 10.07 -21.34
N LEU A 67 23.30 8.74 -21.28
CA LEU A 67 23.65 7.97 -20.08
C LEU A 67 25.04 7.30 -20.14
N GLY A 68 25.79 7.52 -21.22
CA GLY A 68 27.18 7.05 -21.37
C GLY A 68 27.34 5.54 -21.48
N ARG A 69 26.33 4.83 -21.99
CA ARG A 69 26.42 3.39 -22.28
C ARG A 69 27.23 3.12 -23.56
N PRO A 70 27.93 1.97 -23.65
CA PRO A 70 28.64 1.59 -24.86
C PRO A 70 27.68 1.24 -26.00
N ASP A 71 28.15 1.30 -27.25
CA ASP A 71 27.36 1.01 -28.46
C ASP A 71 26.77 -0.41 -28.49
N SER A 72 27.32 -1.33 -27.69
CA SER A 72 26.82 -2.70 -27.48
C SER A 72 25.57 -2.76 -26.59
N PHE A 73 25.02 -1.61 -26.17
CA PHE A 73 23.83 -1.53 -25.33
C PHE A 73 22.61 -2.14 -26.03
N ASP A 74 21.90 -3.02 -25.32
CA ASP A 74 20.63 -3.58 -25.75
C ASP A 74 19.49 -3.15 -24.80
N PRO A 75 18.50 -2.37 -25.28
CA PRO A 75 17.36 -1.93 -24.49
C PRO A 75 16.48 -3.04 -23.90
N GLN A 76 16.53 -4.27 -24.47
CA GLN A 76 15.76 -5.40 -23.96
C GLN A 76 16.38 -5.98 -22.70
N SER A 77 17.71 -6.13 -22.67
CA SER A 77 18.46 -6.74 -21.57
C SER A 77 18.90 -5.75 -20.48
N ASP A 78 19.21 -4.49 -20.79
CA ASP A 78 19.55 -3.45 -19.79
C ASP A 78 18.38 -2.45 -19.60
N PRO A 79 17.71 -2.46 -18.42
CA PRO A 79 16.56 -1.60 -18.17
C PRO A 79 16.92 -0.17 -17.78
N ILE A 80 18.20 0.24 -17.79
CA ILE A 80 18.65 1.54 -17.26
C ILE A 80 17.82 2.71 -17.78
N VAL A 81 17.51 2.78 -19.08
CA VAL A 81 16.73 3.89 -19.65
C VAL A 81 15.29 3.87 -19.15
N ARG A 82 14.68 2.69 -18.99
CA ARG A 82 13.32 2.55 -18.43
C ARG A 82 13.28 2.96 -16.96
N VAL A 83 14.30 2.59 -16.19
CA VAL A 83 14.45 2.96 -14.78
C VAL A 83 14.66 4.46 -14.63
N GLN A 84 15.59 5.05 -15.40
CA GLN A 84 15.85 6.48 -15.36
C GLN A 84 14.66 7.30 -15.86
N ALA A 85 13.92 6.83 -16.88
CA ALA A 85 12.69 7.48 -17.32
C ALA A 85 11.61 7.49 -16.22
N ARG A 86 11.50 6.41 -15.41
CA ARG A 86 10.59 6.39 -14.25
C ARG A 86 11.01 7.41 -13.19
N ARG A 87 12.30 7.46 -12.87
CA ARG A 87 12.85 8.42 -11.91
C ARG A 87 12.70 9.86 -12.39
N LEU A 88 12.94 10.10 -13.68
CA LEU A 88 12.76 11.41 -14.31
C LEU A 88 11.30 11.89 -14.22
N ARG A 89 10.32 11.02 -14.49
CA ARG A 89 8.90 11.34 -14.30
C ARG A 89 8.58 11.72 -12.86
N GLN A 90 9.14 11.01 -11.89
CA GLN A 90 8.95 11.30 -10.47
C GLN A 90 9.61 12.62 -10.06
N ALA A 91 10.82 12.90 -10.56
CA ALA A 91 11.55 14.14 -10.29
C ALA A 91 10.84 15.37 -10.89
N LEU A 92 10.36 15.28 -12.14
CA LEU A 92 9.54 16.34 -12.75
C LEU A 92 8.25 16.57 -11.95
N LEU A 93 7.58 15.51 -11.51
CA LEU A 93 6.38 15.64 -10.68
C LEU A 93 6.67 16.33 -9.34
N ALA A 94 7.78 15.97 -8.69
CA ALA A 94 8.19 16.58 -7.43
C ALA A 94 8.54 18.06 -7.61
N TYR A 95 9.26 18.40 -8.69
CA TYR A 95 9.59 19.78 -9.05
C TYR A 95 8.32 20.64 -9.17
N TYR A 96 7.38 20.24 -10.04
CA TYR A 96 6.15 21.02 -10.28
C TYR A 96 5.12 20.97 -9.13
N ALA A 97 5.36 20.17 -8.08
CA ALA A 97 4.54 20.15 -6.87
C ALA A 97 4.98 21.19 -5.83
N MET A 98 6.14 21.84 -6.02
CA MET A 98 6.62 22.88 -5.10
C MET A 98 5.80 24.17 -5.25
N PRO A 99 5.38 24.82 -4.14
CA PRO A 99 4.55 26.04 -4.19
C PRO A 99 5.18 27.23 -4.93
N ASP A 100 6.50 27.23 -5.06
CA ASP A 100 7.35 28.23 -5.69
C ASP A 100 7.91 27.80 -7.05
N ALA A 101 7.51 26.62 -7.55
CA ALA A 101 7.91 26.18 -8.88
C ALA A 101 7.33 27.11 -9.95
N ASP A 102 8.20 27.58 -10.85
CA ASP A 102 7.76 28.21 -12.09
C ASP A 102 7.00 27.17 -12.93
N ASP A 103 5.75 27.46 -13.27
CA ASP A 103 4.87 26.60 -14.08
C ASP A 103 4.50 27.27 -15.41
N SER A 104 5.21 28.34 -15.78
CA SER A 104 5.05 29.01 -17.07
C SER A 104 5.41 28.09 -18.25
N VAL A 105 6.28 27.10 -18.03
CA VAL A 105 6.55 26.00 -18.96
C VAL A 105 6.49 24.67 -18.23
N ARG A 106 5.69 23.74 -18.75
CA ARG A 106 5.61 22.37 -18.23
C ARG A 106 6.25 21.38 -19.18
N ILE A 107 7.29 20.70 -18.69
CA ILE A 107 7.96 19.60 -19.35
C ILE A 107 7.39 18.29 -18.80
N THR A 108 6.69 17.52 -19.63
CA THR A 108 6.11 16.24 -19.22
C THR A 108 6.69 15.10 -20.03
N LEU A 109 7.10 14.01 -19.37
CA LEU A 109 7.54 12.79 -20.05
C LEU A 109 6.43 11.73 -20.01
N PRO A 110 5.76 11.42 -21.13
CA PRO A 110 4.61 10.51 -21.16
C PRO A 110 5.00 9.08 -20.76
N VAL A 111 4.03 8.32 -20.24
CA VAL A 111 4.21 6.90 -19.92
C VAL A 111 4.31 6.10 -21.22
N GLY A 112 5.27 5.18 -21.30
CA GLY A 112 5.50 4.35 -22.49
C GLY A 112 6.29 5.02 -23.60
N GLY A 113 6.57 6.32 -23.50
CA GLY A 113 7.40 7.07 -24.46
C GLY A 113 8.57 7.80 -23.79
N TYR A 114 9.48 8.30 -24.64
CA TYR A 114 10.62 9.12 -24.21
C TYR A 114 10.61 10.53 -24.83
N VAL A 115 9.70 10.81 -25.76
CA VAL A 115 9.53 12.13 -26.37
C VAL A 115 8.79 13.02 -25.36
N PRO A 116 9.39 14.14 -24.89
CA PRO A 116 8.72 15.02 -23.93
C PRO A 116 7.64 15.86 -24.59
N GLU A 117 6.57 16.13 -23.86
CA GLU A 117 5.58 17.15 -24.17
C GLU A 117 6.01 18.47 -23.51
N LEU A 118 6.01 19.55 -24.31
CA LEU A 118 6.37 20.90 -23.89
C LEU A 118 5.13 21.78 -24.02
N ARG A 119 4.65 22.32 -22.91
CA ARG A 119 3.48 23.22 -22.88
C ARG A 119 3.84 24.53 -22.21
N THR A 120 3.42 25.64 -22.80
CA THR A 120 3.53 26.98 -22.21
C THR A 120 2.20 27.41 -21.61
N TYR A 121 2.27 28.03 -20.45
CA TYR A 121 1.14 28.61 -19.74
C TYR A 121 1.37 30.10 -19.52
N VAL A 122 0.32 30.90 -19.74
CA VAL A 122 0.38 32.34 -19.49
C VAL A 122 -0.21 32.60 -18.11
N HIS A 123 0.58 33.17 -17.22
CA HIS A 123 0.07 33.73 -15.97
C HIS A 123 -0.70 35.01 -16.28
N VAL A 124 -2.03 34.94 -16.22
CA VAL A 124 -2.86 36.14 -16.28
C VAL A 124 -2.85 36.78 -14.91
N VAL A 125 -1.91 37.70 -14.69
CA VAL A 125 -1.97 38.62 -13.55
C VAL A 125 -3.14 39.56 -13.81
N ARG A 126 -4.26 39.35 -13.10
CA ARG A 126 -5.30 40.39 -13.02
C ARG A 126 -4.75 41.52 -12.15
N HIS A 127 -4.19 42.54 -12.79
CA HIS A 127 -4.05 43.83 -12.12
C HIS A 127 -5.45 44.37 -11.85
N GLY A 128 -5.85 44.32 -10.58
CA GLY A 128 -7.02 45.01 -10.10
C GLY A 128 -6.84 46.51 -10.31
N GLY A 129 -7.67 47.07 -11.20
CA GLY A 129 -7.94 48.49 -11.28
C GLY A 129 -6.86 49.33 -11.94
N ASP A 130 -6.95 49.48 -13.27
CA ASP A 130 -6.63 50.76 -13.88
C ASP A 130 -7.72 51.11 -14.88
N ARG A 131 -8.52 52.13 -14.52
CA ARG A 131 -9.45 52.78 -15.44
C ARG A 131 -8.58 53.63 -16.36
N ILE A 132 -8.38 53.17 -17.60
CA ILE A 132 -7.92 54.06 -18.66
C ILE A 132 -9.13 54.88 -19.10
N ASP A 133 -9.18 56.14 -18.64
CA ASP A 133 -10.09 57.14 -19.17
C ASP A 133 -9.76 57.38 -20.65
N ALA A 134 -10.70 57.03 -21.54
CA ALA A 134 -10.62 57.40 -22.94
C ALA A 134 -11.01 58.88 -23.10
N PRO A 135 -10.26 59.70 -23.86
CA PRO A 135 -10.66 61.07 -24.15
C PRO A 135 -11.87 61.08 -25.08
N GLY A 136 -12.79 62.00 -24.78
CA GLY A 136 -14.11 62.11 -25.38
C GLY A 136 -14.11 62.30 -26.91
N ILE A 137 -15.09 61.67 -27.53
CA ILE A 137 -15.53 61.97 -28.89
C ILE A 137 -17.04 62.19 -28.83
N ASP A 138 -17.47 63.41 -29.16
CA ASP A 138 -18.87 63.82 -29.32
C ASP A 138 -19.54 63.11 -30.51
N PRO A 139 -20.87 62.98 -30.52
CA PRO A 139 -21.59 61.99 -31.31
C PRO A 139 -21.86 62.47 -32.75
N ALA A 140 -21.62 61.61 -33.74
CA ALA A 140 -22.09 61.83 -35.10
C ALA A 140 -22.63 60.54 -35.75
N ALA A 141 -23.93 60.62 -36.10
CA ALA A 141 -24.72 59.85 -37.08
C ALA A 141 -25.10 58.38 -36.79
N PRO A 142 -26.38 57.98 -37.05
CA PRO A 142 -26.86 56.63 -36.81
C PRO A 142 -26.52 55.69 -37.97
N VAL A 143 -25.96 54.52 -37.66
CA VAL A 143 -25.78 53.40 -38.59
C VAL A 143 -26.99 52.45 -38.49
N PRO A 144 -27.55 51.94 -39.60
CA PRO A 144 -28.71 51.05 -39.56
C PRO A 144 -28.35 49.68 -38.95
N LYS A 145 -29.17 49.21 -38.01
CA LYS A 145 -29.01 47.89 -37.38
C LYS A 145 -29.45 46.79 -38.35
N PRO A 146 -28.62 45.76 -38.63
CA PRO A 146 -29.13 44.55 -39.28
C PRO A 146 -30.05 43.81 -38.30
N SER A 147 -31.30 43.61 -38.70
CA SER A 147 -32.26 42.74 -38.05
C SER A 147 -31.82 41.29 -38.25
N ALA A 148 -30.92 40.80 -37.39
CA ALA A 148 -30.71 39.36 -37.23
C ALA A 148 -31.90 38.80 -36.45
N SER A 149 -32.75 38.07 -37.16
CA SER A 149 -34.00 37.51 -36.68
C SER A 149 -33.83 36.74 -35.36
N SER A 150 -34.67 37.07 -34.38
CA SER A 150 -34.63 36.60 -32.99
C SER A 150 -34.62 35.07 -32.80
N TRP A 151 -35.00 34.28 -33.82
CA TRP A 151 -34.99 32.82 -33.78
C TRP A 151 -33.58 32.21 -33.84
N LEU A 152 -32.62 32.83 -34.56
CA LEU A 152 -31.22 32.34 -34.62
C LEU A 152 -30.48 32.55 -33.28
N ARG A 153 -30.77 33.64 -32.57
CA ARG A 153 -30.25 33.87 -31.20
C ARG A 153 -30.84 32.89 -30.20
N ARG A 154 -32.12 32.55 -30.31
CA ARG A 154 -32.77 31.54 -29.46
C ARG A 154 -32.21 30.13 -29.72
N LEU A 155 -31.93 29.79 -30.98
CA LEU A 155 -31.28 28.53 -31.34
C LEU A 155 -29.86 28.44 -30.77
N ALA A 156 -29.04 29.49 -30.91
CA ALA A 156 -27.68 29.52 -30.37
C ALA A 156 -27.64 29.40 -28.84
N VAL A 157 -28.58 30.04 -28.13
CA VAL A 157 -28.69 29.92 -26.67
C VAL A 157 -29.19 28.52 -26.28
N ALA A 158 -30.12 27.94 -27.04
CA ALA A 158 -30.61 26.59 -26.79
C ALA A 158 -29.54 25.52 -27.04
N THR A 159 -28.74 25.62 -28.12
CA THR A 159 -27.61 24.72 -28.36
C THR A 159 -26.52 24.88 -27.33
N LEU A 160 -26.19 26.10 -26.90
CA LEU A 160 -25.24 26.32 -25.81
C LEU A 160 -25.75 25.73 -24.49
N ALA A 161 -27.04 25.88 -24.17
CA ALA A 161 -27.64 25.27 -22.99
C ALA A 161 -27.61 23.73 -23.06
N ILE A 162 -27.88 23.15 -24.22
CA ILE A 162 -27.78 21.70 -24.45
C ILE A 162 -26.33 21.21 -24.33
N LEU A 163 -25.37 21.94 -24.89
CA LEU A 163 -23.94 21.61 -24.78
C LEU A 163 -23.44 21.73 -23.34
N LEU A 164 -23.89 22.73 -22.58
CA LEU A 164 -23.56 22.89 -21.17
C LEU A 164 -24.22 21.80 -20.31
N LEU A 165 -25.45 21.39 -20.63
CA LEU A 165 -26.12 20.27 -19.97
C LEU A 165 -25.43 18.93 -20.30
N ALA A 166 -24.98 18.73 -21.54
CA ALA A 166 -24.23 17.56 -21.96
C ALA A 166 -22.81 17.52 -21.37
N ALA A 167 -22.14 18.67 -21.26
CA ALA A 167 -20.85 18.78 -20.58
C ALA A 167 -21.01 18.56 -19.06
N GLY A 168 -22.05 19.12 -18.45
CA GLY A 168 -22.38 18.92 -17.04
C GLY A 168 -22.73 17.46 -16.72
N SER A 169 -23.47 16.77 -17.60
CA SER A 169 -23.76 15.34 -17.44
C SER A 169 -22.52 14.47 -17.67
N ALA A 170 -21.67 14.80 -18.64
CA ALA A 170 -20.39 14.13 -18.85
C ALA A 170 -19.47 14.29 -17.62
N VAL A 171 -19.29 15.52 -17.12
CA VAL A 171 -18.49 15.78 -15.91
C VAL A 171 -19.08 15.08 -14.69
N GLY A 172 -20.41 15.12 -14.51
CA GLY A 172 -21.09 14.41 -13.42
C GLY A 172 -20.88 12.89 -13.45
N ASN A 173 -20.85 12.29 -14.65
CA ASN A 173 -20.61 10.86 -14.82
C ASN A 173 -19.15 10.45 -14.56
N TYR A 174 -18.17 11.34 -14.81
CA TYR A 174 -16.76 11.06 -14.57
C TYR A 174 -16.26 11.51 -13.19
N LEU A 175 -17.01 12.35 -12.46
CA LEU A 175 -16.64 12.86 -11.15
C LEU A 175 -16.31 11.75 -10.12
N PRO A 176 -17.05 10.63 -10.03
CA PRO A 176 -16.72 9.55 -9.10
C PRO A 176 -15.40 8.83 -9.45
N LEU A 177 -15.09 8.69 -10.74
CA LEU A 177 -13.83 8.11 -11.20
C LEU A 177 -12.64 9.03 -10.89
N ILE A 178 -12.83 10.35 -11.02
CA ILE A 178 -11.81 11.34 -10.67
C ILE A 178 -11.61 11.36 -9.15
N GLN A 179 -12.68 11.33 -8.35
CA GLN A 179 -12.59 11.29 -6.89
C GLN A 179 -11.90 10.02 -6.40
N THR A 180 -12.29 8.83 -6.89
CA THR A 180 -11.64 7.57 -6.50
C THR A 180 -10.15 7.54 -6.88
N ALA A 181 -9.79 8.05 -8.06
CA ALA A 181 -8.39 8.19 -8.45
C ALA A 181 -7.63 9.20 -7.57
N TRP A 182 -8.27 10.30 -7.18
CA TRP A 182 -7.70 11.32 -6.31
C TRP A 182 -7.49 10.81 -4.87
N ASP A 183 -8.49 10.12 -4.30
CA ASP A 183 -8.40 9.49 -2.98
C ASP A 183 -7.39 8.35 -2.95
N GLN A 184 -7.20 7.66 -4.07
CA GLN A 184 -6.15 6.67 -4.22
C GLN A 184 -4.75 7.32 -4.16
N TYR A 185 -4.56 8.45 -4.84
CA TYR A 185 -3.26 9.12 -4.93
C TYR A 185 -2.94 9.95 -3.68
N ASN A 186 -3.97 10.56 -3.07
CA ASN A 186 -3.85 11.45 -1.92
C ASN A 186 -4.26 10.78 -0.60
N TRP A 187 -4.29 9.45 -0.56
CA TRP A 187 -4.56 8.72 0.67
C TRP A 187 -3.51 9.08 1.72
N ARG A 188 -3.98 9.63 2.84
CA ARG A 188 -3.15 9.91 4.02
C ARG A 188 -3.36 8.80 5.03
N PRO A 189 -2.30 8.17 5.55
CA PRO A 189 -2.44 7.11 6.53
C PRO A 189 -3.11 7.66 7.80
N PRO A 190 -4.26 7.11 8.21
CA PRO A 190 -4.80 7.39 9.53
C PRO A 190 -3.92 6.77 10.61
N ALA A 191 -4.20 7.09 11.88
CA ALA A 191 -3.53 6.43 13.00
C ALA A 191 -3.80 4.93 12.96
N THR A 192 -2.74 4.13 13.11
CA THR A 192 -2.83 2.67 13.18
C THR A 192 -3.68 2.26 14.38
N GLU A 193 -4.61 1.34 14.15
CA GLU A 193 -5.39 0.77 15.26
C GLU A 193 -4.49 -0.10 16.14
N ALA A 194 -4.51 0.17 17.46
CA ALA A 194 -3.74 -0.60 18.44
C ALA A 194 -4.26 -2.05 18.56
N ASN A 195 -5.58 -2.22 18.39
CA ASN A 195 -6.26 -3.50 18.41
C ASN A 195 -7.22 -3.59 17.21
N PRO A 196 -6.70 -3.82 15.99
CA PRO A 196 -7.48 -3.76 14.76
C PRO A 196 -8.59 -4.80 14.74
N LEU A 197 -8.36 -6.00 15.28
CA LEU A 197 -9.36 -7.06 15.25
C LEU A 197 -10.37 -6.96 16.40
N GLY A 198 -10.17 -5.99 17.30
CA GLY A 198 -10.91 -5.92 18.56
C GLY A 198 -10.72 -7.17 19.42
N MET A 199 -9.62 -7.93 19.23
CA MET A 199 -9.38 -9.12 20.03
C MET A 199 -9.11 -8.76 21.49
N PRO A 200 -9.51 -9.61 22.43
CA PRO A 200 -9.18 -9.39 23.83
C PRO A 200 -7.67 -9.41 24.07
N GLY A 201 -7.23 -8.69 25.10
CA GLY A 201 -5.83 -8.71 25.50
C GLY A 201 -5.42 -10.08 26.01
N LEU A 202 -4.20 -10.52 25.69
CA LEU A 202 -3.61 -11.73 26.24
C LEU A 202 -2.62 -11.35 27.34
N SER A 203 -2.92 -11.75 28.57
CA SER A 203 -2.00 -11.67 29.70
C SER A 203 -1.29 -13.01 29.91
N ILE A 204 0.02 -12.97 30.15
CA ILE A 204 0.83 -14.16 30.41
C ILE A 204 1.30 -14.11 31.87
N ARG A 205 1.16 -15.22 32.58
CA ARG A 205 1.58 -15.32 33.98
C ARG A 205 2.23 -16.66 34.25
N VAL A 206 3.30 -16.66 35.03
CA VAL A 206 3.83 -17.87 35.65
C VAL A 206 3.00 -18.17 36.90
N ALA A 207 2.24 -19.26 36.88
CA ALA A 207 1.37 -19.67 37.97
C ALA A 207 2.11 -20.50 39.02
N SER A 208 3.08 -21.33 38.62
CA SER A 208 3.87 -22.15 39.54
C SER A 208 5.26 -22.47 38.98
N GLU A 209 6.24 -22.52 39.87
CA GLU A 209 7.61 -22.98 39.59
C GLU A 209 8.02 -24.01 40.65
N ARG A 210 8.44 -25.20 40.22
CA ARG A 210 8.87 -26.27 41.12
C ARG A 210 10.17 -26.89 40.63
N GLN A 211 11.17 -26.98 41.51
CA GLN A 211 12.44 -27.70 41.23
C GLN A 211 13.16 -27.22 39.95
N ILE A 212 13.11 -25.92 39.64
CA ILE A 212 13.68 -25.38 38.40
C ILE A 212 15.21 -25.54 38.39
N PRO A 213 15.79 -26.20 37.36
CA PRO A 213 17.22 -26.39 37.27
C PRO A 213 17.92 -25.10 36.83
N GLY A 214 19.17 -24.87 37.26
CA GLY A 214 19.90 -23.62 36.97
C GLY A 214 20.21 -23.35 35.49
N TRP A 215 20.05 -24.33 34.60
CA TRP A 215 20.19 -24.14 33.15
C TRP A 215 18.90 -23.59 32.49
N PHE A 216 17.76 -23.63 33.19
CA PHE A 216 16.47 -23.12 32.72
C PHE A 216 16.18 -21.76 33.38
N SER A 217 15.70 -20.81 32.59
CA SER A 217 15.23 -19.51 33.07
C SER A 217 13.80 -19.30 32.62
N THR A 218 12.88 -19.23 33.58
CA THR A 218 11.47 -18.97 33.29
C THR A 218 11.28 -17.61 32.64
N ASP A 219 11.96 -16.56 33.13
CA ASP A 219 11.89 -15.22 32.55
C ASP A 219 12.32 -15.19 31.09
N GLN A 220 13.40 -15.90 30.73
CA GLN A 220 13.83 -16.00 29.33
C GLN A 220 12.80 -16.73 28.47
N PHE A 221 12.16 -17.77 29.01
CA PHE A 221 11.09 -18.48 28.32
C PHE A 221 9.89 -17.58 28.08
N VAL A 222 9.42 -16.87 29.11
CA VAL A 222 8.27 -15.96 29.04
C VAL A 222 8.55 -14.79 28.10
N ASN A 223 9.71 -14.15 28.21
CA ASN A 223 10.10 -13.06 27.29
C ASN A 223 10.18 -13.55 25.84
N GLY A 224 10.69 -14.76 25.61
CA GLY A 224 10.71 -15.38 24.29
C GLY A 224 9.31 -15.66 23.77
N LEU A 225 8.40 -16.13 24.62
CA LEU A 225 7.00 -16.38 24.28
C LEU A 225 6.28 -15.06 23.94
N GLU A 226 6.39 -14.04 24.79
CA GLU A 226 5.83 -12.70 24.56
C GLU A 226 6.34 -12.10 23.24
N PHE A 227 7.65 -12.18 22.99
CA PHE A 227 8.25 -11.71 21.76
C PHE A 227 7.70 -12.40 20.52
N ASN A 228 7.56 -13.73 20.54
CA ASN A 228 6.99 -14.45 19.40
C ASN A 228 5.49 -14.19 19.24
N LEU A 229 4.73 -14.09 20.33
CA LEU A 229 3.30 -13.76 20.29
C LEU A 229 3.05 -12.34 19.78
N SER A 230 3.95 -11.38 20.06
CA SER A 230 3.81 -9.99 19.63
C SER A 230 3.94 -9.77 18.11
N ARG A 231 4.34 -10.81 17.37
CA ARG A 231 4.51 -10.77 15.91
C ARG A 231 3.24 -11.13 15.14
N PHE A 232 2.19 -11.57 15.83
CA PHE A 232 0.87 -11.79 15.25
C PHE A 232 0.07 -10.48 15.34
N ASP A 233 -0.68 -10.16 14.28
CA ASP A 233 -1.43 -8.90 14.19
C ASP A 233 -2.81 -9.01 14.83
N GLU A 234 -3.25 -10.25 15.05
CA GLU A 234 -4.56 -10.67 15.47
C GLU A 234 -4.91 -10.20 16.88
N PHE A 235 -3.96 -10.21 17.82
CA PHE A 235 -4.22 -9.91 19.24
C PHE A 235 -3.17 -8.99 19.86
N VAL A 236 -3.50 -8.45 21.04
CA VAL A 236 -2.60 -7.59 21.80
C VAL A 236 -2.04 -8.37 22.99
N VAL A 237 -0.72 -8.58 23.00
CA VAL A 237 -0.02 -9.10 24.18
C VAL A 237 0.12 -7.97 25.19
N MET A 238 -0.43 -8.17 26.38
CA MET A 238 -0.42 -7.17 27.45
C MET A 238 0.85 -7.32 28.29
N ALA A 239 1.68 -6.27 28.34
CA ALA A 239 2.89 -6.28 29.14
C ALA A 239 2.56 -6.41 30.65
N PRO A 240 3.37 -7.15 31.43
CA PRO A 240 3.09 -7.43 32.85
C PRO A 240 2.89 -6.18 33.71
N GLN A 241 3.59 -5.08 33.39
CA GLN A 241 3.55 -3.82 34.12
C GLN A 241 2.29 -2.97 33.88
N TYR A 242 1.43 -3.36 32.92
CA TYR A 242 0.15 -2.71 32.62
C TYR A 242 -1.02 -3.64 32.96
N GLN A 243 -0.94 -4.32 34.12
CA GLN A 243 -2.06 -5.02 34.76
C GLN A 243 -3.16 -4.03 35.19
N GLN A 244 -3.87 -3.46 34.22
CA GLN A 244 -5.22 -2.98 34.45
C GLN A 244 -6.11 -4.19 34.81
N THR A 245 -7.20 -3.96 35.52
CA THR A 245 -8.24 -4.97 35.72
C THR A 245 -8.59 -5.57 34.36
N PRO A 246 -8.40 -6.90 34.14
CA PRO A 246 -8.64 -7.50 32.84
C PRO A 246 -10.05 -7.19 32.37
N ALA A 247 -10.19 -6.74 31.12
CA ALA A 247 -11.50 -6.53 30.55
C ALA A 247 -12.27 -7.86 30.52
N ALA A 248 -13.60 -7.79 30.52
CA ALA A 248 -14.44 -8.99 30.60
C ALA A 248 -14.14 -10.02 29.49
N GLY A 249 -13.66 -9.53 28.33
CA GLY A 249 -13.27 -10.35 27.18
C GLY A 249 -11.88 -10.95 27.23
N ASP A 250 -10.96 -10.43 28.06
CA ASP A 250 -9.52 -10.73 28.02
C ASP A 250 -9.21 -12.21 28.25
N PHE A 251 -8.06 -12.65 27.74
CA PHE A 251 -7.53 -13.99 27.96
C PHE A 251 -6.34 -13.96 28.93
N ARG A 252 -6.18 -15.06 29.65
CA ARG A 252 -5.03 -15.32 30.51
C ARG A 252 -4.41 -16.65 30.18
N LEU A 253 -3.11 -16.63 29.93
CA LEU A 253 -2.25 -17.80 29.76
C LEU A 253 -1.45 -18.00 31.04
N ASP A 254 -1.85 -19.00 31.83
CA ASP A 254 -1.09 -19.44 33.00
C ASP A 254 -0.08 -20.52 32.59
N LEU A 255 1.17 -20.35 33.02
CA LEU A 255 2.28 -21.28 32.79
C LEU A 255 2.73 -21.91 34.10
N ASP A 256 2.79 -23.24 34.13
CA ASP A 256 3.34 -24.01 35.25
C ASP A 256 4.62 -24.72 34.80
N PHE A 257 5.69 -24.63 35.58
CA PHE A 257 6.97 -25.29 35.30
C PHE A 257 7.38 -26.23 36.43
N THR A 258 7.81 -27.44 36.07
CA THR A 258 8.35 -28.42 37.03
C THR A 258 9.63 -29.03 36.46
N GLY A 259 10.75 -28.81 37.13
CA GLY A 259 12.02 -29.39 36.77
C GLY A 259 12.12 -30.86 37.17
N ILE A 260 12.64 -31.67 36.25
CA ILE A 260 13.00 -33.07 36.44
C ILE A 260 14.42 -33.29 35.89
N THR A 261 15.00 -34.47 36.10
CA THR A 261 16.37 -34.76 35.64
C THR A 261 16.49 -34.59 34.12
N GLY A 262 17.27 -33.59 33.69
CA GLY A 262 17.57 -33.30 32.28
C GLY A 262 16.44 -32.62 31.48
N THR A 263 15.31 -32.24 32.11
CA THR A 263 14.15 -31.66 31.40
C THR A 263 13.33 -30.77 32.33
N VAL A 264 12.66 -29.76 31.78
CA VAL A 264 11.59 -29.02 32.46
C VAL A 264 10.27 -29.38 31.80
N LEU A 265 9.32 -29.87 32.58
CA LEU A 265 7.93 -30.07 32.17
C LEU A 265 7.19 -28.75 32.31
N GLY A 266 6.54 -28.31 31.23
CA GLY A 266 5.71 -27.12 31.18
C GLY A 266 4.25 -27.47 30.92
N THR A 267 3.34 -26.74 31.55
CA THR A 267 1.91 -26.76 31.21
C THR A 267 1.47 -25.34 30.91
N ALA A 268 0.85 -25.13 29.75
CA ALA A 268 0.22 -23.88 29.37
C ALA A 268 -1.30 -24.02 29.44
N ARG A 269 -1.98 -23.08 30.10
CA ARG A 269 -3.44 -23.08 30.27
C ARG A 269 -4.01 -21.73 29.86
N LEU A 270 -4.84 -21.73 28.82
CA LEU A 270 -5.57 -20.55 28.39
C LEU A 270 -6.96 -20.52 29.06
N SER A 271 -7.33 -19.36 29.60
CA SER A 271 -8.62 -19.14 30.25
C SER A 271 -9.22 -17.77 29.91
N LYS A 272 -10.55 -17.62 30.04
CA LYS A 272 -11.18 -16.28 30.06
C LYS A 272 -10.77 -15.58 31.36
N ALA A 273 -10.22 -14.37 31.26
CA ALA A 273 -9.70 -13.63 32.40
C ALA A 273 -10.79 -13.30 33.43
N SER A 274 -12.01 -13.00 32.97
CA SER A 274 -13.16 -12.61 33.80
C SER A 274 -13.77 -13.73 34.64
N SER A 275 -13.79 -14.97 34.13
CA SER A 275 -14.46 -16.11 34.78
C SER A 275 -13.49 -17.20 35.25
N GLY A 276 -12.25 -17.19 34.77
CA GLY A 276 -11.30 -18.28 34.98
C GLY A 276 -11.65 -19.57 34.24
N ARG A 277 -12.69 -19.56 33.38
CA ARG A 277 -13.07 -20.73 32.58
C ARG A 277 -11.91 -21.13 31.67
N ILE A 278 -11.45 -22.38 31.83
CA ILE A 278 -10.38 -22.95 31.02
C ILE A 278 -10.91 -23.22 29.62
N LEU A 279 -10.18 -22.73 28.62
CA LEU A 279 -10.52 -22.87 27.20
C LEU A 279 -9.63 -23.89 26.51
N TRP A 280 -8.38 -23.97 26.95
CA TRP A 280 -7.38 -24.81 26.31
C TRP A 280 -6.24 -25.11 27.29
N THR A 281 -5.61 -26.28 27.15
CA THR A 281 -4.44 -26.68 27.93
C THR A 281 -3.52 -27.55 27.08
N GLN A 282 -2.22 -27.33 27.18
CA GLN A 282 -1.20 -28.14 26.52
C GLN A 282 0.00 -28.35 27.44
N ASN A 283 0.55 -29.55 27.39
CA ASN A 283 1.82 -29.87 28.03
C ASN A 283 2.94 -29.77 26.99
N PHE A 284 4.10 -29.27 27.42
CA PHE A 284 5.30 -29.18 26.59
C PHE A 284 6.53 -29.50 27.43
N ASN A 285 7.62 -29.90 26.77
CA ASN A 285 8.86 -30.27 27.43
C ASN A 285 9.98 -29.37 26.93
N VAL A 286 10.85 -28.93 27.85
CA VAL A 286 12.06 -28.20 27.53
C VAL A 286 13.24 -29.09 27.89
N LEU A 287 13.90 -29.63 26.87
CA LEU A 287 15.04 -30.53 27.05
C LEU A 287 16.32 -29.75 27.32
N GLN A 288 17.18 -30.27 28.20
CA GLN A 288 18.52 -29.72 28.37
C GLN A 288 19.34 -29.98 27.10
N ALA A 289 19.57 -28.94 26.28
CA ALA A 289 20.41 -29.07 25.09
C ALA A 289 21.89 -28.77 25.41
N PRO A 290 22.85 -29.43 24.72
CA PRO A 290 24.29 -29.16 24.87
C PRO A 290 24.70 -27.73 24.46
N ILE A 291 23.86 -27.04 23.68
CA ILE A 291 24.13 -25.71 23.12
C ILE A 291 23.17 -24.73 23.82
N GLY A 292 23.72 -23.91 24.71
CA GLY A 292 22.98 -23.11 25.71
C GLY A 292 21.93 -22.13 25.17
N ARG A 293 21.03 -21.67 26.07
CA ARG A 293 19.94 -20.67 25.93
C ARG A 293 18.92 -20.85 24.77
N TYR A 294 19.31 -21.32 23.58
CA TYR A 294 18.42 -21.54 22.43
C TYR A 294 17.39 -22.66 22.64
N ALA A 295 17.67 -23.63 23.53
CA ALA A 295 16.72 -24.68 23.90
C ALA A 295 15.42 -24.14 24.49
N LEU A 296 15.45 -22.96 25.13
CA LEU A 296 14.27 -22.31 25.70
C LEU A 296 13.36 -21.71 24.62
N LEU A 297 13.93 -21.35 23.47
CA LEU A 297 13.22 -20.61 22.44
C LEU A 297 12.32 -21.50 21.59
N ILE A 298 12.68 -22.76 21.37
CA ILE A 298 11.91 -23.67 20.51
C ILE A 298 10.51 -23.95 21.10
N PRO A 299 10.36 -24.36 22.37
CA PRO A 299 9.02 -24.66 22.90
C PRO A 299 8.20 -23.38 23.11
N ALA A 300 8.84 -22.25 23.45
CA ALA A 300 8.16 -20.95 23.51
C ALA A 300 7.61 -20.53 22.14
N ARG A 301 8.38 -20.74 21.08
CA ARG A 301 8.00 -20.50 19.68
C ARG A 301 6.84 -21.39 19.25
N GLN A 302 6.90 -22.68 19.52
CA GLN A 302 5.81 -23.63 19.22
C GLN A 302 4.53 -23.27 19.95
N LEU A 303 4.63 -22.88 21.23
CA LEU A 303 3.48 -22.43 22.00
C LEU A 303 2.90 -21.13 21.44
N ALA A 304 3.75 -20.17 21.05
CA ALA A 304 3.32 -18.94 20.38
C ALA A 304 2.57 -19.22 19.08
N SER A 305 3.10 -20.11 18.23
CA SER A 305 2.46 -20.54 17.00
C SER A 305 1.09 -21.17 17.27
N THR A 306 1.04 -22.16 18.18
CA THR A 306 -0.21 -22.86 18.54
C THR A 306 -1.31 -21.90 18.99
N LEU A 307 -0.96 -20.87 19.74
CA LEU A 307 -1.90 -19.88 20.25
C LEU A 307 -2.30 -18.85 19.19
N GLY A 308 -1.30 -18.31 18.49
CA GLY A 308 -1.39 -17.05 17.77
C GLY A 308 -1.35 -17.14 16.25
N GLN A 309 -0.95 -18.28 15.67
CA GLN A 309 -1.00 -18.47 14.22
C GLN A 309 -2.40 -18.18 13.67
N PRO A 310 -2.53 -17.85 12.38
CA PRO A 310 -3.82 -17.79 11.73
C PRO A 310 -4.62 -19.05 12.08
N TYR A 311 -5.82 -18.87 12.64
CA TYR A 311 -6.70 -19.98 13.07
C TYR A 311 -6.22 -20.81 14.27
N GLY A 312 -5.22 -20.32 15.01
CA GLY A 312 -4.77 -20.88 16.27
C GLY A 312 -5.84 -20.84 17.37
N VAL A 313 -5.46 -21.28 18.57
CA VAL A 313 -6.41 -21.43 19.69
C VAL A 313 -7.21 -20.14 19.96
N LEU A 314 -6.56 -18.97 19.93
CA LEU A 314 -7.22 -17.69 20.20
C LEU A 314 -8.28 -17.35 19.16
N TYR A 315 -7.96 -17.54 17.88
CA TYR A 315 -8.90 -17.34 16.78
C TYR A 315 -10.12 -18.26 16.91
N ALA A 316 -9.90 -19.55 17.18
CA ALA A 316 -10.99 -20.52 17.33
C ALA A 316 -11.95 -20.16 18.47
N GLN A 317 -11.44 -19.60 19.58
CA GLN A 317 -12.28 -19.12 20.67
C GLN A 317 -13.15 -17.92 20.26
N LEU A 318 -12.62 -17.02 19.45
CA LEU A 318 -13.36 -15.85 18.95
C LEU A 318 -14.43 -16.23 17.93
N LEU A 319 -14.14 -17.19 17.07
CA LEU A 319 -15.10 -17.69 16.10
C LEU A 319 -16.39 -18.18 16.79
N GLY A 320 -16.21 -18.95 17.87
CA GLY A 320 -17.29 -19.48 18.70
C GLY A 320 -17.89 -18.48 19.71
N ASP A 321 -17.37 -17.26 19.82
CA ASP A 321 -17.85 -16.28 20.79
C ASP A 321 -19.21 -15.69 20.32
N PRO A 322 -20.31 -15.86 21.09
CA PRO A 322 -21.61 -15.31 20.73
C PRO A 322 -21.66 -13.78 20.85
N ASP A 323 -20.77 -13.19 21.66
CA ASP A 323 -20.76 -11.76 21.98
C ASP A 323 -19.80 -10.96 21.09
N LYS A 324 -19.31 -11.55 20.00
CA LYS A 324 -18.42 -10.88 19.05
C LYS A 324 -19.08 -9.65 18.42
N THR A 325 -18.31 -8.58 18.34
CA THR A 325 -18.70 -7.31 17.72
C THR A 325 -18.91 -7.45 16.21
N SER A 326 -19.55 -6.45 15.60
CA SER A 326 -19.71 -6.39 14.14
C SER A 326 -18.35 -6.31 13.41
N ALA A 327 -17.37 -5.61 13.98
CA ALA A 327 -16.02 -5.53 13.41
C ALA A 327 -15.31 -6.89 13.43
N GLN A 328 -15.34 -7.58 14.58
CA GLN A 328 -14.83 -8.96 14.69
C GLN A 328 -15.52 -9.89 13.70
N SER A 329 -16.84 -9.79 13.57
CA SER A 329 -17.61 -10.61 12.63
C SER A 329 -17.20 -10.39 11.16
N CYS A 330 -16.91 -9.16 10.75
CA CYS A 330 -16.43 -8.90 9.39
C CYS A 330 -15.02 -9.46 9.13
N LEU A 331 -14.11 -9.29 10.08
CA LEU A 331 -12.75 -9.79 9.96
C LEU A 331 -12.73 -11.32 9.93
N LEU A 332 -13.45 -11.98 10.84
CA LEU A 332 -13.60 -13.44 10.88
C LEU A 332 -14.15 -13.99 9.57
N LYS A 333 -15.13 -13.32 8.93
CA LYS A 333 -15.62 -13.75 7.60
C LYS A 333 -14.54 -13.74 6.53
N GLY A 334 -13.65 -12.74 6.52
CA GLY A 334 -12.53 -12.71 5.58
C GLY A 334 -11.53 -13.84 5.81
N TYR A 335 -11.27 -14.16 7.08
CA TYR A 335 -10.42 -15.26 7.51
C TYR A 335 -11.04 -16.64 7.23
N GLU A 336 -12.36 -16.82 7.41
CA GLU A 336 -13.08 -18.04 7.02
C GLU A 336 -12.97 -18.30 5.51
N TRP A 337 -13.15 -17.26 4.70
CA TRP A 337 -12.93 -17.35 3.26
C TRP A 337 -11.48 -17.74 2.92
N PHE A 338 -10.50 -17.16 3.60
CA PHE A 338 -9.08 -17.49 3.35
C PHE A 338 -8.77 -18.97 3.63
N GLN A 339 -9.35 -19.56 4.68
CA GLN A 339 -9.23 -21.00 4.95
C GLN A 339 -9.96 -21.87 3.93
N ASN A 340 -11.10 -21.41 3.43
CA ASN A 340 -11.92 -22.18 2.51
C ASN A 340 -12.43 -21.36 1.32
N PRO A 341 -11.53 -20.99 0.38
CA PRO A 341 -11.90 -20.11 -0.73
C PRO A 341 -12.97 -20.70 -1.65
N VAL A 342 -13.14 -22.02 -1.62
CA VAL A 342 -14.09 -22.78 -2.46
C VAL A 342 -15.49 -22.84 -1.85
N LYS A 343 -15.65 -22.67 -0.53
CA LYS A 343 -16.95 -22.81 0.15
C LYS A 343 -17.72 -21.50 0.27
N ASP A 344 -17.04 -20.36 0.32
CA ASP A 344 -17.67 -19.09 0.66
C ASP A 344 -17.67 -18.07 -0.50
N ASP A 345 -18.79 -17.37 -0.63
CA ASP A 345 -18.92 -16.24 -1.56
C ASP A 345 -18.03 -15.07 -1.10
N ILE A 346 -17.22 -14.54 -2.01
CA ILE A 346 -16.30 -13.41 -1.77
C ILE A 346 -17.07 -12.12 -1.48
N GLU A 347 -18.25 -11.93 -2.08
CA GLU A 347 -18.96 -10.66 -2.05
C GLU A 347 -19.44 -10.24 -0.65
N PRO A 348 -20.06 -11.12 0.17
CA PRO A 348 -20.43 -10.79 1.53
C PRO A 348 -19.24 -10.41 2.42
N ALA A 349 -18.11 -11.12 2.31
CA ALA A 349 -16.90 -10.83 3.08
C ALA A 349 -16.30 -9.49 2.66
N ARG A 350 -16.13 -9.28 1.34
CA ARG A 350 -15.62 -8.02 0.77
C ARG A 350 -16.44 -6.82 1.23
N LYS A 351 -17.77 -6.89 1.10
CA LYS A 351 -18.66 -5.77 1.48
C LYS A 351 -18.56 -5.45 2.97
N CYS A 352 -18.56 -6.48 3.82
CA CYS A 352 -18.42 -6.29 5.28
C CYS A 352 -17.11 -5.59 5.64
N LEU A 353 -16.00 -5.96 5.00
CA LEU A 353 -14.68 -5.38 5.24
C LEU A 353 -14.55 -3.95 4.73
N GLU A 354 -15.20 -3.61 3.61
CA GLU A 354 -15.28 -2.22 3.13
C GLU A 354 -16.04 -1.33 4.09
N GLU A 355 -17.22 -1.76 4.53
CA GLU A 355 -18.03 -1.05 5.54
C GLU A 355 -17.32 -0.96 6.90
N LEU A 356 -16.41 -1.89 7.20
CA LEU A 356 -15.54 -1.82 8.36
C LEU A 356 -14.53 -0.68 8.20
N LEU A 357 -13.84 -0.58 7.05
CA LEU A 357 -12.84 0.46 6.80
C LEU A 357 -13.42 1.88 6.76
N GLU A 358 -14.70 2.05 6.43
CA GLU A 358 -15.40 3.34 6.55
C GLU A 358 -15.42 3.86 8.01
N ARG A 359 -15.52 2.94 8.98
CA ARG A 359 -15.57 3.27 10.43
C ARG A 359 -14.22 3.16 11.11
N HIS A 360 -13.37 2.28 10.60
CA HIS A 360 -12.09 1.86 11.19
C HIS A 360 -10.96 1.98 10.15
N PRO A 361 -10.66 3.20 9.65
CA PRO A 361 -9.77 3.37 8.50
C PRO A 361 -8.30 3.02 8.80
N GLY A 362 -7.92 2.87 10.08
CA GLY A 362 -6.59 2.42 10.54
C GLY A 362 -6.46 0.90 10.71
N ASN A 363 -7.48 0.14 10.34
CA ASN A 363 -7.52 -1.31 10.48
C ASN A 363 -6.70 -1.99 9.37
N HIS A 364 -5.42 -2.24 9.64
CA HIS A 364 -4.53 -2.85 8.67
C HIS A 364 -4.92 -4.29 8.28
N ILE A 365 -5.57 -5.05 9.17
CA ILE A 365 -6.02 -6.42 8.86
C ILE A 365 -7.13 -6.40 7.82
N ALA A 366 -8.09 -5.47 7.91
CA ALA A 366 -9.12 -5.33 6.88
C ALA A 366 -8.51 -5.04 5.50
N TYR A 367 -7.44 -4.22 5.44
CA TYR A 367 -6.69 -4.01 4.19
C TYR A 367 -5.97 -5.28 3.72
N ILE A 368 -5.39 -6.08 4.61
CA ILE A 368 -4.77 -7.38 4.26
C ILE A 368 -5.82 -8.30 3.62
N LEU A 369 -6.94 -8.53 4.30
CA LEU A 369 -8.00 -9.42 3.84
C LEU A 369 -8.63 -8.94 2.52
N LEU A 370 -8.90 -7.64 2.38
CA LEU A 370 -9.39 -7.09 1.12
C LEU A 370 -8.37 -7.22 -0.02
N GLY A 371 -7.07 -7.12 0.27
CA GLY A 371 -6.01 -7.35 -0.71
C GLY A 371 -6.09 -8.75 -1.31
N TYR A 372 -6.25 -9.77 -0.46
CA TYR A 372 -6.46 -11.16 -0.91
C TYR A 372 -7.75 -11.34 -1.69
N LEU A 373 -8.88 -10.85 -1.17
CA LEU A 373 -10.18 -10.98 -1.84
C LEU A 373 -10.15 -10.34 -3.22
N TYR A 374 -9.60 -9.13 -3.35
CA TYR A 374 -9.48 -8.46 -4.64
C TYR A 374 -8.50 -9.16 -5.60
N ALA A 375 -7.41 -9.75 -5.09
CA ALA A 375 -6.51 -10.56 -5.90
C ALA A 375 -7.21 -11.82 -6.43
N GLU A 376 -8.01 -12.51 -5.61
CA GLU A 376 -8.79 -13.67 -6.06
C GLU A 376 -9.80 -13.28 -7.13
N ARG A 377 -10.54 -12.19 -6.92
CA ARG A 377 -11.51 -11.71 -7.91
C ARG A 377 -10.86 -11.45 -9.25
N PHE A 378 -9.66 -10.87 -9.25
CA PHE A 378 -8.89 -10.71 -10.47
C PHE A 378 -8.54 -12.06 -11.10
N ARG A 379 -7.99 -13.02 -10.32
CA ARG A 379 -7.58 -14.35 -10.81
C ARG A 379 -8.75 -15.17 -11.38
N THR A 380 -9.94 -14.98 -10.84
CA THR A 380 -11.17 -15.68 -11.23
C THR A 380 -12.06 -14.87 -12.18
N GLU A 381 -11.61 -13.69 -12.60
CA GLU A 381 -12.37 -12.74 -13.42
C GLU A 381 -13.77 -12.44 -12.85
N MET A 382 -13.88 -12.37 -11.52
CA MET A 382 -15.12 -12.11 -10.80
C MET A 382 -15.52 -10.63 -10.89
N GLY A 383 -16.53 -10.35 -11.70
CA GLY A 383 -17.11 -9.02 -11.86
C GLY A 383 -16.71 -8.35 -13.17
N PRO A 384 -17.16 -7.11 -13.41
CA PRO A 384 -17.11 -6.51 -14.74
C PRO A 384 -15.74 -5.94 -15.13
N ASN A 385 -14.79 -5.79 -14.19
CA ASN A 385 -13.49 -5.16 -14.47
C ASN A 385 -12.36 -5.78 -13.61
N PRO A 386 -11.74 -6.88 -14.08
CA PRO A 386 -10.64 -7.54 -13.38
C PRO A 386 -9.43 -6.62 -13.14
N THR A 387 -9.13 -5.72 -14.09
CA THR A 387 -7.98 -4.80 -13.96
C THR A 387 -8.18 -3.82 -12.81
N ALA A 388 -9.42 -3.37 -12.58
CA ALA A 388 -9.75 -2.54 -11.43
C ALA A 388 -9.61 -3.32 -10.11
N ASP A 389 -9.98 -4.60 -10.07
CA ASP A 389 -9.78 -5.45 -8.89
C ASP A 389 -8.30 -5.62 -8.55
N LEU A 390 -7.45 -5.88 -9.55
CA LEU A 390 -6.01 -5.97 -9.31
C LEU A 390 -5.40 -4.64 -8.81
N ALA A 391 -5.86 -3.51 -9.35
CA ALA A 391 -5.46 -2.19 -8.88
C ALA A 391 -5.89 -1.93 -7.43
N ARG A 392 -7.13 -2.31 -7.07
CA ARG A 392 -7.64 -2.25 -5.70
C ARG A 392 -6.81 -3.13 -4.77
N ALA A 393 -6.55 -4.39 -5.13
CA ALA A 393 -5.73 -5.31 -4.35
C ALA A 393 -4.37 -4.69 -4.00
N TYR A 394 -3.71 -4.09 -4.99
CA TYR A 394 -2.41 -3.45 -4.79
C TYR A 394 -2.47 -2.23 -3.87
N ASN A 395 -3.52 -1.41 -3.97
CA ASN A 395 -3.70 -0.31 -3.03
C ASN A 395 -3.95 -0.80 -1.61
N MET A 396 -4.75 -1.86 -1.43
CA MET A 396 -5.00 -2.44 -0.10
C MET A 396 -3.70 -2.94 0.53
N ALA A 397 -2.89 -3.71 -0.21
CA ALA A 397 -1.58 -4.17 0.26
C ALA A 397 -0.64 -3.01 0.62
N ARG A 398 -0.60 -1.94 -0.19
CA ARG A 398 0.20 -0.74 0.12
C ARG A 398 -0.26 -0.03 1.39
N ARG A 399 -1.57 0.09 1.59
CA ARG A 399 -2.16 0.73 2.78
C ARG A 399 -1.90 -0.09 4.04
N ALA A 400 -2.02 -1.42 3.96
CA ALA A 400 -1.66 -2.32 5.05
C ALA A 400 -0.20 -2.11 5.49
N ILE A 401 0.75 -2.12 4.54
CA ILE A 401 2.18 -1.87 4.83
C ILE A 401 2.42 -0.46 5.39
N ALA A 402 1.73 0.56 4.88
CA ALA A 402 1.87 1.93 5.35
C ALA A 402 1.39 2.08 6.80
N LEU A 403 0.34 1.37 7.20
CA LEU A 403 -0.18 1.37 8.57
C LEU A 403 0.68 0.51 9.51
N ARG A 404 1.17 -0.64 9.04
CA ARG A 404 1.96 -1.60 9.81
C ARG A 404 3.10 -2.20 8.97
N PRO A 405 4.26 -1.52 8.88
CA PRO A 405 5.38 -2.01 8.09
C PRO A 405 6.08 -3.24 8.69
N GLN A 406 5.86 -3.50 9.99
CA GLN A 406 6.41 -4.63 10.75
C GLN A 406 5.44 -5.84 10.82
N SER A 407 4.29 -5.77 10.15
CA SER A 407 3.33 -6.87 10.06
C SER A 407 3.78 -7.87 8.99
N ALA A 408 3.89 -9.14 9.34
CA ALA A 408 4.19 -10.22 8.39
C ALA A 408 3.05 -10.38 7.38
N GLY A 409 1.79 -10.38 7.83
CA GLY A 409 0.61 -10.44 6.97
C GLY A 409 0.52 -9.29 5.96
N SER A 410 0.97 -8.08 6.33
CA SER A 410 1.04 -6.93 5.41
C SER A 410 2.04 -7.15 4.27
N GLN A 411 3.14 -7.86 4.52
CA GLN A 411 4.09 -8.24 3.47
C GLN A 411 3.61 -9.48 2.68
N GLN A 412 2.92 -10.41 3.34
CA GLN A 412 2.34 -11.59 2.71
C GLN A 412 1.28 -11.23 1.65
N VAL A 413 0.36 -10.31 1.96
CA VAL A 413 -0.61 -9.83 0.96
C VAL A 413 0.08 -9.09 -0.19
N MET A 414 1.21 -8.41 0.05
CA MET A 414 1.99 -7.81 -1.02
C MET A 414 2.65 -8.88 -1.91
N MET A 415 3.13 -9.98 -1.32
CA MET A 415 3.60 -11.14 -2.08
C MET A 415 2.49 -11.68 -3.00
N GLU A 416 1.29 -11.90 -2.45
CA GLU A 416 0.14 -12.37 -3.23
C GLU A 416 -0.18 -11.44 -4.40
N VAL A 417 -0.32 -10.14 -4.11
CA VAL A 417 -0.72 -9.17 -5.13
C VAL A 417 0.37 -9.00 -6.20
N GLN A 418 1.64 -9.06 -5.84
CA GLN A 418 2.71 -8.99 -6.84
C GLN A 418 2.73 -10.22 -7.73
N SER A 419 2.43 -11.42 -7.20
CA SER A 419 2.27 -12.62 -8.02
C SER A 419 1.07 -12.50 -8.96
N ALA A 420 -0.08 -12.01 -8.47
CA ALA A 420 -1.23 -11.72 -9.32
C ALA A 420 -0.92 -10.69 -10.43
N ARG A 421 0.03 -9.78 -10.20
CA ARG A 421 0.53 -8.82 -11.21
C ARG A 421 1.58 -9.39 -12.16
N GLY A 422 1.99 -10.65 -11.99
CA GLY A 422 3.07 -11.30 -12.75
C GLY A 422 4.48 -10.84 -12.36
N ASN A 423 4.64 -10.11 -11.25
CA ASN A 423 5.93 -9.61 -10.78
C ASN A 423 6.55 -10.58 -9.76
N GLU A 424 6.93 -11.78 -10.23
CA GLU A 424 7.37 -12.89 -9.37
C GLU A 424 8.59 -12.60 -8.50
N GLU A 425 9.51 -11.74 -8.95
CA GLU A 425 10.66 -11.34 -8.13
C GLU A 425 10.24 -10.46 -6.95
N LEU A 426 9.36 -9.49 -7.18
CA LEU A 426 8.81 -8.63 -6.13
C LEU A 426 7.92 -9.44 -5.17
N ALA A 427 7.23 -10.46 -5.68
CA ALA A 427 6.47 -11.39 -4.84
C ALA A 427 7.40 -12.12 -3.86
N LEU A 428 8.49 -12.73 -4.34
CA LEU A 428 9.45 -13.42 -3.46
C LEU A 428 10.20 -12.45 -2.53
N GLU A 429 10.45 -11.21 -2.94
CA GLU A 429 11.01 -10.18 -2.05
C GLU A 429 10.06 -9.88 -0.87
N ALA A 430 8.79 -9.62 -1.16
CA ALA A 430 7.78 -9.40 -0.12
C ALA A 430 7.61 -10.63 0.78
N GLY A 431 7.60 -11.84 0.21
CA GLY A 431 7.50 -13.09 0.97
C GLY A 431 8.69 -13.34 1.90
N ARG A 432 9.92 -13.10 1.44
CA ARG A 432 11.11 -13.15 2.33
C ARG A 432 11.00 -12.18 3.48
N LYS A 433 10.55 -10.95 3.20
CA LYS A 433 10.34 -9.95 4.25
C LYS A 433 9.25 -10.38 5.24
N ALA A 434 8.17 -11.03 4.78
CA ALA A 434 7.16 -11.60 5.67
C ALA A 434 7.75 -12.66 6.61
N LEU A 435 8.57 -13.57 6.07
CA LEU A 435 9.27 -14.60 6.85
C LEU A 435 10.25 -14.00 7.87
N ASP A 436 10.98 -12.94 7.50
CA ASP A 436 11.89 -12.26 8.42
C ASP A 436 11.14 -11.58 9.58
N LEU A 437 9.93 -11.08 9.33
CA LEU A 437 9.07 -10.45 10.33
C LEU A 437 8.44 -11.48 11.28
N ASN A 438 7.90 -12.57 10.73
CA ASN A 438 7.36 -13.68 11.50
C ASN A 438 7.74 -15.04 10.87
N PRO A 439 8.82 -15.69 11.33
CA PRO A 439 9.27 -16.97 10.78
C PRO A 439 8.45 -18.17 11.28
N ASN A 440 7.40 -17.93 12.08
CA ASN A 440 6.55 -18.97 12.66
C ASN A 440 5.10 -18.83 12.21
N ASP A 441 4.83 -17.97 11.24
CA ASP A 441 3.51 -17.84 10.66
C ASP A 441 3.32 -18.95 9.61
N SER A 442 2.44 -19.91 9.91
CA SER A 442 2.18 -21.07 9.06
C SER A 442 1.66 -20.68 7.69
N ASP A 443 0.84 -19.63 7.59
CA ASP A 443 0.27 -19.18 6.32
C ASP A 443 1.36 -18.53 5.46
N VAL A 444 2.23 -17.71 6.07
CA VAL A 444 3.38 -17.11 5.36
C VAL A 444 4.33 -18.19 4.84
N LEU A 445 4.64 -19.19 5.67
CA LEU A 445 5.49 -20.33 5.29
C LEU A 445 4.87 -21.12 4.13
N ALA A 446 3.58 -21.47 4.25
CA ALA A 446 2.87 -22.23 3.23
C ALA A 446 2.79 -21.47 1.90
N ASP A 447 2.40 -20.19 1.92
CA ASP A 447 2.27 -19.38 0.71
C ASP A 447 3.63 -19.18 0.04
N PHE A 448 4.67 -18.85 0.80
CA PHE A 448 6.02 -18.69 0.25
C PHE A 448 6.54 -20.01 -0.34
N GLY A 449 6.32 -21.13 0.37
CA GLY A 449 6.65 -22.47 -0.11
C GLY A 449 5.94 -22.79 -1.43
N CYS A 450 4.63 -22.52 -1.52
CA CYS A 450 3.85 -22.71 -2.74
C CYS A 450 4.41 -21.89 -3.92
N ARG A 451 4.79 -20.62 -3.69
CA ARG A 451 5.38 -19.77 -4.74
C ARG A 451 6.72 -20.32 -5.25
N LEU A 452 7.53 -20.91 -4.37
CA LEU A 452 8.77 -21.59 -4.78
C LEU A 452 8.48 -22.85 -5.59
N ILE A 453 7.49 -23.66 -5.18
CA ILE A 453 7.06 -24.88 -5.89
C ILE A 453 6.58 -24.55 -7.29
N TYR A 454 5.72 -23.53 -7.45
CA TYR A 454 5.23 -23.10 -8.78
C TYR A 454 6.35 -22.62 -9.71
N ARG A 455 7.51 -22.26 -9.16
CA ARG A 455 8.71 -21.87 -9.90
C ARG A 455 9.71 -23.02 -10.10
N GLY A 456 9.32 -24.26 -9.81
CA GLY A 456 10.16 -25.45 -9.95
C GLY A 456 11.20 -25.65 -8.85
N GLN A 457 11.16 -24.85 -7.77
CA GLN A 457 12.07 -25.00 -6.62
C GLN A 457 11.45 -25.93 -5.58
N TYR A 458 11.18 -27.19 -5.98
CA TYR A 458 10.41 -28.15 -5.20
C TYR A 458 11.03 -28.46 -3.83
N ASP A 459 12.34 -28.71 -3.75
CA ASP A 459 12.99 -29.06 -2.48
C ASP A 459 12.91 -27.91 -1.47
N ARG A 460 13.20 -26.69 -1.93
CA ARG A 460 13.14 -25.49 -1.09
C ARG A 460 11.72 -25.18 -0.67
N GLY A 461 10.76 -25.23 -1.60
CA GLY A 461 9.36 -24.97 -1.28
C GLY A 461 8.74 -26.04 -0.40
N GLY A 462 9.10 -27.32 -0.60
CA GLY A 462 8.71 -28.44 0.25
C GLY A 462 9.19 -28.27 1.68
N THR A 463 10.42 -27.80 1.89
CA THR A 463 10.94 -27.50 3.23
C THR A 463 10.06 -26.50 3.97
N TYR A 464 9.58 -25.45 3.30
CA TYR A 464 8.69 -24.46 3.91
C TYR A 464 7.27 -25.02 4.14
N ALA A 465 6.78 -25.87 3.23
CA ALA A 465 5.49 -26.53 3.39
C ALA A 465 5.50 -27.51 4.59
N ASP A 466 6.59 -28.25 4.78
CA ASP A 466 6.78 -29.12 5.93
C ASP A 466 6.82 -28.29 7.23
N GLN A 467 7.56 -27.18 7.23
CA GLN A 467 7.61 -26.25 8.38
C GLN A 467 6.27 -25.60 8.71
N ALA A 468 5.41 -25.37 7.69
CA ALA A 468 4.06 -24.83 7.90
C ALA A 468 3.10 -25.86 8.51
N ALA A 469 3.37 -27.16 8.31
CA ALA A 469 2.56 -28.26 8.82
C ALA A 469 2.94 -28.71 10.24
N GLU A 470 4.13 -28.35 10.71
CA GLU A 470 4.64 -28.56 12.07
C GLU A 470 4.13 -27.49 13.05
#